data_AF-A0A7X3WZ79-F1
#
_entry.id   AF-A0A7X3WZ79-F1
#
_cell.length_a   1.000
_cell.length_b   1.000
_cell.length_c   1.000
_cell.angle_alpha   90.00
_cell.angle_beta   90.00
_cell.angle_gamma   90.00
#
_symmetry.space_group_name_H-M   'P 1'
#
loop_
_entity.id
_entity.type
_entity.pdbx_description
1 polymer ?
#
loop_
_entity_poly.entity_id
_entity_poly.type
_entity_poly.pdbx_seq_one_letter_code
_entity_poly.pdbx_strand_id
1 'polypeptide(L)'
;VEVDGVVRRGFPTPTGRLEFWSRTLAEWGWPELALPGYVRSHVHRSRLDGDQMCLISTFRLPVQIHTRSANAKWLNEIAHTNPLWLHPVDATRVGVETGDLVRVETGIGHFVVKAWVTEGIHPGVVACSHHMGRWKTGDGPRQATATVALNREGSGWGIERKRGTGPFQSDDPDTSRIWWTDVGVHQNMTFPVQPDPVSGAHCWHQAVRVTKAGAGDSYGDIVVDTAKSRETFRRWLELTRSATQHSPDGTRRPFWLLRPVRPEREAFRLPAEAGNGGGTVADM
;
A
#
# COMPACT_ATOMS: atom_id res chain seq x y z
N VAL A 1 -12.30 -35.77 12.04
CA VAL A 1 -11.18 -36.51 11.42
C VAL A 1 -10.93 -37.76 12.25
N GLU A 2 -10.77 -38.91 11.61
CA GLU A 2 -10.41 -40.14 12.31
C GLU A 2 -8.89 -40.19 12.53
N VAL A 3 -8.48 -40.43 13.77
CA VAL A 3 -7.10 -40.58 14.22
C VAL A 3 -7.07 -41.79 15.15
N ASP A 4 -6.35 -42.83 14.78
CA ASP A 4 -6.21 -44.08 15.55
C ASP A 4 -7.57 -44.69 15.96
N GLY A 5 -8.53 -44.73 15.03
CA GLY A 5 -9.89 -45.26 15.25
C GLY A 5 -10.81 -44.34 16.07
N VAL A 6 -10.35 -43.15 16.48
CA VAL A 6 -11.15 -42.20 17.27
C VAL A 6 -11.48 -40.97 16.43
N VAL A 7 -12.77 -40.61 16.36
CA VAL A 7 -13.22 -39.38 15.72
C VAL A 7 -12.87 -38.18 16.61
N ARG A 8 -12.04 -37.28 16.08
CA ARG A 8 -11.63 -36.02 16.73
C ARG A 8 -12.11 -34.80 15.94
N ARG A 9 -12.23 -33.66 16.62
CA ARG A 9 -12.44 -32.35 15.95
C ARG A 9 -11.21 -32.02 15.10
N GLY A 10 -11.43 -31.78 13.81
CA GLY A 10 -10.38 -31.43 12.87
C GLY A 10 -10.14 -29.92 12.79
N PHE A 11 -9.11 -29.53 12.04
CA PHE A 11 -8.89 -28.16 11.59
C PHE A 11 -10.02 -27.72 10.63
N PRO A 12 -10.30 -26.42 10.50
CA PRO A 12 -11.28 -25.89 9.54
C PRO A 12 -10.71 -25.90 8.10
N THR A 13 -10.21 -27.05 7.65
CA THR A 13 -9.65 -27.33 6.32
C THR A 13 -10.49 -28.42 5.63
N PRO A 14 -10.44 -28.54 4.29
CA PRO A 14 -11.18 -29.59 3.56
C PRO A 14 -10.92 -31.01 4.08
N THR A 15 -9.67 -31.32 4.46
CA THR A 15 -9.31 -32.65 5.02
C THR A 15 -9.56 -32.79 6.52
N GLY A 16 -9.84 -31.69 7.23
CA GLY A 16 -9.86 -31.66 8.69
C GLY A 16 -8.47 -31.82 9.35
N ARG A 17 -7.39 -31.79 8.56
CA ARG A 17 -5.98 -31.92 9.01
C ARG A 17 -5.20 -30.64 8.68
N LEU A 18 -3.97 -30.52 9.20
CA LEU A 18 -3.02 -29.52 8.71
C LEU A 18 -2.56 -29.91 7.30
N GLU A 19 -2.87 -29.08 6.32
CA GLU A 19 -2.56 -29.33 4.90
C GLU A 19 -1.22 -28.70 4.54
N PHE A 20 -0.15 -29.49 4.53
CA PHE A 20 1.15 -29.06 4.02
C PHE A 20 1.12 -28.87 2.51
N TRP A 21 0.49 -29.80 1.79
CA TRP A 21 0.16 -29.66 0.38
C TRP A 21 -1.28 -29.15 0.26
N SER A 22 -1.46 -27.98 -0.36
CA SER A 22 -2.75 -27.36 -0.57
C SER A 22 -3.42 -27.90 -1.83
N ARG A 23 -4.36 -28.84 -1.63
CA ARG A 23 -5.25 -29.30 -2.70
C ARG A 23 -6.00 -28.15 -3.35
N THR A 24 -6.44 -27.20 -2.52
CA THR A 24 -7.17 -26.02 -2.99
C THR A 24 -6.33 -25.17 -3.93
N LEU A 25 -5.07 -24.87 -3.63
CA LEU A 25 -4.25 -24.14 -4.59
C LEU A 25 -4.07 -24.92 -5.89
N ALA A 26 -3.78 -26.23 -5.81
CA ALA A 26 -3.59 -27.07 -7.00
C ALA A 26 -4.84 -27.15 -7.89
N GLU A 27 -6.01 -27.42 -7.32
CA GLU A 27 -7.29 -27.52 -8.04
C GLU A 27 -7.75 -26.16 -8.59
N TRP A 28 -7.43 -25.07 -7.91
CA TRP A 28 -7.74 -23.70 -8.35
C TRP A 28 -6.70 -23.13 -9.31
N GLY A 29 -5.92 -24.02 -9.92
CA GLY A 29 -5.00 -23.72 -11.00
C GLY A 29 -3.58 -23.43 -10.58
N TRP A 30 -3.21 -23.42 -9.30
CA TRP A 30 -1.88 -23.10 -8.74
C TRP A 30 -1.11 -24.28 -8.12
N PRO A 31 -0.85 -25.37 -8.87
CA PRO A 31 -0.11 -26.52 -8.36
C PRO A 31 1.33 -26.18 -7.96
N GLU A 32 1.97 -25.21 -8.60
CA GLU A 32 3.33 -24.76 -8.31
C GLU A 32 3.46 -24.02 -6.98
N LEU A 33 2.34 -23.53 -6.42
CA LEU A 33 2.27 -22.88 -5.10
C LEU A 33 1.60 -23.77 -4.05
N ALA A 34 1.26 -25.03 -4.39
CA ALA A 34 0.57 -25.93 -3.48
C ALA A 34 1.42 -26.35 -2.29
N LEU A 35 2.74 -26.21 -2.35
CA LEU A 35 3.65 -26.37 -1.22
C LEU A 35 4.29 -25.03 -0.85
N PRO A 36 4.59 -24.79 0.44
CA PRO A 36 5.40 -23.66 0.84
C PRO A 36 6.74 -23.67 0.11
N GLY A 37 7.08 -22.54 -0.51
CA GLY A 37 8.29 -22.40 -1.31
C GLY A 37 8.69 -20.94 -1.49
N TYR A 38 9.78 -20.71 -2.21
CA TYR A 38 10.26 -19.37 -2.49
C TYR A 38 9.56 -18.78 -3.72
N VAL A 39 8.93 -17.62 -3.55
CA VAL A 39 8.33 -16.83 -4.63
C VAL A 39 9.03 -15.47 -4.67
N ARG A 40 9.55 -15.09 -5.85
CA ARG A 40 10.15 -13.77 -6.03
C ARG A 40 9.05 -12.72 -6.12
N SER A 41 9.09 -11.72 -5.24
CA SER A 41 8.17 -10.57 -5.30
C SER A 41 8.49 -9.64 -6.47
N HIS A 42 7.55 -8.75 -6.78
CA HIS A 42 7.73 -7.69 -7.80
C HIS A 42 8.82 -6.68 -7.45
N VAL A 43 9.17 -6.56 -6.16
CA VAL A 43 10.27 -5.71 -5.65
C VAL A 43 11.56 -6.50 -5.38
N HIS A 44 11.64 -7.77 -5.79
CA HIS A 44 12.89 -8.52 -5.70
C HIS A 44 13.99 -7.81 -6.51
N ARG A 45 15.22 -7.76 -6.00
CA ARG A 45 16.36 -7.06 -6.63
C ARG A 45 16.58 -7.37 -8.12
N SER A 46 16.25 -8.58 -8.58
CA SER A 46 16.36 -8.97 -10.00
C SER A 46 15.22 -8.46 -10.89
N ARG A 47 14.23 -7.77 -10.31
CA ARG A 47 13.07 -7.16 -10.97
C ARG A 47 13.14 -5.63 -10.90
N LEU A 48 14.06 -5.09 -10.11
CA LEU A 48 14.30 -3.66 -9.99
C LEU A 48 15.28 -3.23 -11.09
N ASP A 49 15.04 -2.06 -11.67
CA ASP A 49 16.03 -1.37 -12.50
C ASP A 49 17.24 -0.95 -11.62
N GLY A 50 18.40 -0.73 -12.23
CA GLY A 50 19.66 -0.50 -11.51
C GLY A 50 19.66 0.71 -10.56
N ASP A 51 18.77 1.67 -10.80
CA ASP A 51 18.58 2.90 -10.03
C ASP A 51 17.25 2.90 -9.24
N GLN A 52 16.54 1.77 -9.17
CA GLN A 52 15.38 1.57 -8.29
C GLN A 52 15.77 1.00 -6.91
N MET A 53 14.93 1.28 -5.93
CA MET A 53 15.00 0.79 -4.56
C MET A 53 13.68 0.15 -4.15
N CYS A 54 13.72 -0.73 -3.14
CA CYS A 54 12.51 -1.22 -2.49
C CYS A 54 12.03 -0.22 -1.42
N LEU A 55 10.81 0.31 -1.57
CA LEU A 55 10.13 1.10 -0.55
C LEU A 55 9.32 0.19 0.38
N ILE A 56 9.73 0.15 1.66
CA ILE A 56 8.96 -0.38 2.77
C ILE A 56 7.94 0.67 3.21
N SER A 57 6.79 0.67 2.54
CA SER A 57 5.66 1.58 2.81
C SER A 57 4.85 1.24 4.05
N THR A 58 4.95 0.00 4.54
CA THR A 58 4.22 -0.50 5.71
C THR A 58 4.97 -0.31 7.02
N PHE A 59 6.07 0.45 6.98
CA PHE A 59 6.91 0.77 8.12
C PHE A 59 6.10 1.42 9.24
N ARG A 60 6.25 0.88 10.46
CA ARG A 60 5.52 1.35 11.64
C ARG A 60 6.44 1.98 12.66
N LEU A 61 5.94 3.07 13.23
CA LEU A 61 6.54 3.68 14.40
C LEU A 61 5.90 3.08 15.66
N PRO A 62 6.71 2.68 16.67
CA PRO A 62 6.19 2.03 17.88
C PRO A 62 5.13 2.82 18.64
N VAL A 63 5.17 4.16 18.56
CA VAL A 63 4.26 5.08 19.26
C VAL A 63 3.01 5.43 18.46
N GLN A 64 2.80 4.86 17.28
CA GLN A 64 1.70 5.19 16.38
C GLN A 64 0.86 3.94 16.03
N ILE A 65 -0.46 4.10 15.93
CA ILE A 65 -1.39 3.02 15.51
C ILE A 65 -2.12 3.42 14.23
N HIS A 66 -1.61 2.97 13.09
CA HIS A 66 -2.07 3.41 11.76
C HIS A 66 -2.25 4.94 11.74
N THR A 67 -3.33 5.43 11.16
CA THR A 67 -3.70 6.84 11.20
C THR A 67 -4.52 7.21 12.45
N ARG A 68 -4.85 6.25 13.34
CA ARG A 68 -5.81 6.45 14.44
C ARG A 68 -5.26 7.30 15.58
N SER A 69 -3.95 7.33 15.75
CA SER A 69 -3.28 8.07 16.82
C SER A 69 -3.22 9.59 16.59
N ALA A 70 -3.72 10.08 15.45
CA ALA A 70 -3.69 11.51 15.09
C ALA A 70 -4.36 12.44 16.13
N ASN A 71 -5.32 11.93 16.92
CA ASN A 71 -5.97 12.68 18.00
C ASN A 71 -5.20 12.65 19.33
N ALA A 72 -4.19 11.80 19.50
CA ALA A 72 -3.39 11.70 20.72
C ALA A 72 -2.19 12.67 20.69
N LYS A 73 -2.32 13.84 21.33
CA LYS A 73 -1.26 14.89 21.36
C LYS A 73 0.09 14.35 21.83
N TRP A 74 0.09 13.57 22.91
CA TRP A 74 1.29 12.99 23.50
C TRP A 74 2.04 12.05 22.55
N LEU A 75 1.32 11.32 21.69
CA LEU A 75 1.95 10.45 20.69
C LEU A 75 2.48 11.24 19.50
N ASN A 76 1.76 12.28 19.07
CA ASN A 76 2.21 13.18 18.00
C ASN A 76 3.43 14.02 18.41
N GLU A 77 3.52 14.41 19.68
CA GLU A 77 4.69 15.10 20.21
C GLU A 77 5.97 14.27 20.03
N ILE A 78 5.89 12.95 20.20
CA ILE A 78 7.01 12.02 19.96
C ILE A 78 7.24 11.83 18.45
N ALA A 79 6.18 11.66 17.66
CA ALA A 79 6.30 11.41 16.23
C ALA A 79 5.11 11.99 15.43
N HIS A 80 5.33 13.11 14.74
CA HIS A 80 4.32 13.80 13.91
C HIS A 80 4.67 13.87 12.42
N THR A 81 5.89 13.49 12.01
CA THR A 81 6.32 13.51 10.60
C THR A 81 6.80 12.12 10.14
N ASN A 82 6.84 11.88 8.83
CA ASN A 82 7.27 10.63 8.20
C ASN A 82 8.35 10.86 7.13
N PRO A 83 9.57 11.29 7.52
CA PRO A 83 10.66 11.41 6.58
C PRO A 83 11.01 10.05 5.95
N LEU A 84 11.65 10.08 4.79
CA LEU A 84 12.11 8.88 4.10
C LEU A 84 13.45 8.43 4.72
N TRP A 85 13.47 7.24 5.29
CA TRP A 85 14.68 6.65 5.84
C TRP A 85 15.56 6.18 4.70
N LEU A 86 16.79 6.70 4.65
CA LEU A 86 17.82 6.38 3.64
C LEU A 86 19.10 5.92 4.34
N HIS A 87 19.75 4.91 3.77
CA HIS A 87 21.09 4.53 4.20
C HIS A 87 22.13 5.58 3.74
N PRO A 88 23.21 5.86 4.50
CA PRO A 88 24.23 6.84 4.12
C PRO A 88 24.81 6.65 2.70
N VAL A 89 25.12 5.42 2.30
CA VAL A 89 25.63 5.10 0.95
C VAL A 89 24.65 5.56 -0.15
N ASP A 90 23.36 5.37 0.06
CA ASP A 90 22.34 5.81 -0.89
C ASP A 90 22.13 7.32 -0.85
N ALA A 91 22.18 7.92 0.34
CA ALA A 91 22.10 9.38 0.50
C ALA A 91 23.24 10.08 -0.24
N THR A 92 24.47 9.55 -0.16
CA THR A 92 25.62 10.02 -0.94
C THR A 92 25.38 9.87 -2.45
N ARG A 93 24.86 8.71 -2.90
CA ARG A 93 24.55 8.48 -4.31
C ARG A 93 23.48 9.43 -4.85
N VAL A 94 22.48 9.76 -4.04
CA VAL A 94 21.39 10.68 -4.38
C VAL A 94 21.82 12.15 -4.24
N GLY A 95 22.83 12.45 -3.42
CA GLY A 95 23.33 13.80 -3.18
C GLY A 95 22.50 14.59 -2.17
N VAL A 96 22.05 13.94 -1.09
CA VAL A 96 21.20 14.53 -0.04
C VAL A 96 21.70 14.23 1.36
N GLU A 97 21.41 15.13 2.29
CA GLU A 97 21.63 14.96 3.73
C GLU A 97 20.30 14.91 4.49
N THR A 98 20.35 14.60 5.79
CA THR A 98 19.15 14.65 6.64
C THR A 98 18.51 16.04 6.60
N GLY A 99 17.21 16.08 6.31
CA GLY A 99 16.44 17.32 6.21
C GLY A 99 16.28 17.84 4.77
N ASP A 100 17.13 17.41 3.83
CA ASP A 100 16.95 17.73 2.41
C ASP A 100 15.65 17.13 1.87
N LEU A 101 15.09 17.79 0.86
CA LEU A 101 13.93 17.27 0.16
C LEU A 101 14.34 16.25 -0.91
N VAL A 102 13.61 15.14 -0.93
CA VAL A 102 13.71 14.09 -1.93
C VAL A 102 12.37 13.86 -2.58
N ARG A 103 12.42 13.58 -3.88
CA ARG A 103 11.28 13.08 -4.65
C ARG A 103 11.35 11.56 -4.67
N VAL A 104 10.23 10.92 -4.32
CA VAL A 104 10.06 9.47 -4.37
C VAL A 104 9.13 9.15 -5.52
N GLU A 105 9.70 8.68 -6.63
CA GLU A 105 8.96 8.34 -7.83
C GLU A 105 8.51 6.88 -7.77
N THR A 106 7.25 6.67 -8.11
CA THR A 106 6.55 5.39 -8.18
C THR A 106 6.09 5.13 -9.62
N GLY A 107 5.48 3.97 -9.88
CA GLY A 107 4.95 3.66 -11.21
C GLY A 107 3.83 4.60 -11.70
N ILE A 108 3.19 5.39 -10.83
CA ILE A 108 2.04 6.24 -11.20
C ILE A 108 2.23 7.71 -10.89
N GLY A 109 3.38 8.12 -10.35
CA GLY A 109 3.53 9.47 -9.83
C GLY A 109 4.67 9.59 -8.82
N HIS A 110 4.65 10.62 -8.00
CA HIS A 110 5.67 10.84 -6.97
C HIS A 110 5.11 11.59 -5.76
N PHE A 111 5.86 11.54 -4.66
CA PHE A 111 5.64 12.40 -3.51
C PHE A 111 6.96 13.00 -3.02
N VAL A 112 6.90 14.18 -2.40
CA VAL A 112 8.08 14.92 -1.93
C VAL A 112 8.13 14.93 -0.40
N VAL A 113 9.20 14.39 0.17
CA VAL A 113 9.42 14.24 1.62
C VAL A 113 10.83 14.65 2.00
N LYS A 114 11.07 14.83 3.30
CA LYS A 114 12.43 15.04 3.82
C LYS A 114 13.18 13.71 3.91
N ALA A 115 14.48 13.72 3.64
CA ALA A 115 15.36 12.60 3.91
C ALA A 115 15.69 12.50 5.41
N TRP A 116 15.77 11.27 5.91
CA TRP A 116 16.34 10.93 7.21
C TRP A 116 17.45 9.90 7.00
N VAL A 117 18.69 10.35 7.03
CA VAL A 117 19.87 9.51 6.75
C VAL A 117 20.25 8.74 8.01
N THR A 118 20.28 7.41 7.93
CA THR A 118 20.53 6.53 9.08
C THR A 118 21.07 5.17 8.65
N GLU A 119 22.00 4.60 9.42
CA GLU A 119 22.46 3.21 9.23
C GLU A 119 21.43 2.16 9.69
N GLY A 120 20.29 2.58 10.26
CA GLY A 120 19.21 1.70 10.70
C GLY A 120 18.39 1.06 9.56
N ILE A 121 18.75 1.26 8.30
CA ILE A 121 18.08 0.69 7.13
C ILE A 121 19.11 0.12 6.13
N HIS A 122 18.77 -0.98 5.47
CA HIS A 122 19.69 -1.65 4.55
C HIS A 122 19.95 -0.81 3.27
N PRO A 123 21.17 -0.79 2.70
CA PRO A 123 21.43 -0.18 1.39
C PRO A 123 20.50 -0.67 0.28
N GLY A 124 20.01 0.22 -0.58
CA GLY A 124 19.05 -0.08 -1.65
C GLY A 124 17.60 -0.28 -1.18
N VAL A 125 17.32 -0.05 0.11
CA VAL A 125 15.98 -0.08 0.70
C VAL A 125 15.70 1.28 1.33
N VAL A 126 14.49 1.78 1.11
CA VAL A 126 13.99 3.00 1.75
C VAL A 126 12.71 2.69 2.51
N ALA A 127 12.42 3.46 3.55
CA ALA A 127 11.20 3.28 4.33
C ALA A 127 10.54 4.62 4.63
N CYS A 128 9.22 4.66 4.53
CA CYS A 128 8.43 5.82 4.92
C CYS A 128 7.23 5.31 5.73
N SER A 129 6.96 5.96 6.86
CA SER A 129 5.89 5.57 7.77
C SER A 129 4.52 5.94 7.18
N HIS A 130 3.54 5.03 7.23
CA HIS A 130 2.16 5.29 6.77
C HIS A 130 1.25 5.91 7.84
N HIS A 131 1.78 6.27 9.01
CA HIS A 131 0.98 6.78 10.13
C HIS A 131 0.51 8.24 9.93
N MET A 132 1.26 9.01 9.15
CA MET A 132 1.10 10.45 8.95
C MET A 132 0.59 10.79 7.53
N GLY A 133 0.42 12.08 7.22
CA GLY A 133 -0.04 12.55 5.91
C GLY A 133 -1.54 12.78 5.80
N ARG A 134 -2.25 12.96 6.92
CA ARG A 134 -3.67 13.37 6.85
C ARG A 134 -3.76 14.76 6.22
N TRP A 135 -4.74 14.96 5.35
CA TRP A 135 -4.95 16.21 4.64
C TRP A 135 -6.42 16.60 4.58
N LYS A 136 -6.69 17.88 4.29
CA LYS A 136 -8.02 18.47 4.05
C LYS A 136 -7.94 19.64 3.09
N THR A 137 -9.00 19.91 2.33
CA THR A 137 -9.09 21.05 1.41
C THR A 137 -9.74 22.30 2.00
N GLY A 138 -10.36 22.18 3.17
CA GLY A 138 -11.03 23.28 3.86
C GLY A 138 -10.98 23.13 5.37
N ASP A 139 -12.10 23.41 6.02
CA ASP A 139 -12.25 23.20 7.46
C ASP A 139 -12.25 21.72 7.84
N GLY A 140 -11.84 21.45 9.08
CA GLY A 140 -11.73 20.08 9.59
C GLY A 140 -10.70 19.98 10.72
N PRO A 141 -10.32 18.75 11.11
CA PRO A 141 -9.38 18.51 12.21
C PRO A 141 -8.10 19.32 12.05
N ARG A 142 -7.62 19.94 13.13
CA ARG A 142 -6.49 20.89 13.09
C ARG A 142 -5.18 20.26 13.57
N GLN A 143 -5.22 19.37 14.56
CA GLN A 143 -4.03 18.88 15.30
C GLN A 143 -2.98 18.10 14.50
N ALA A 144 -3.40 17.29 13.52
CA ALA A 144 -2.51 16.37 12.81
C ALA A 144 -2.92 16.21 11.33
N THR A 145 -3.40 17.30 10.72
CA THR A 145 -3.94 17.32 9.35
C THR A 145 -3.44 18.57 8.62
N ALA A 146 -2.82 18.41 7.45
CA ALA A 146 -2.40 19.51 6.62
C ALA A 146 -3.57 20.07 5.80
N THR A 147 -3.58 21.39 5.58
CA THR A 147 -4.47 21.99 4.57
C THR A 147 -3.75 21.95 3.22
N VAL A 148 -4.45 21.44 2.20
CA VAL A 148 -3.91 21.24 0.86
C VAL A 148 -4.86 21.80 -0.19
N ALA A 149 -4.33 22.11 -1.37
CA ALA A 149 -5.13 22.31 -2.57
C ALA A 149 -5.02 21.06 -3.45
N LEU A 150 -6.12 20.70 -4.10
CA LEU A 150 -6.13 19.68 -5.15
C LEU A 150 -6.08 20.37 -6.50
N ASN A 151 -5.22 19.88 -7.38
CA ASN A 151 -5.25 20.22 -8.79
C ASN A 151 -5.55 18.96 -9.59
N ARG A 152 -6.19 19.13 -10.75
CA ARG A 152 -6.54 18.04 -11.66
C ARG A 152 -6.43 18.51 -13.09
N GLU A 153 -5.76 17.72 -13.91
CA GLU A 153 -5.70 17.89 -15.35
C GLU A 153 -5.83 16.50 -16.00
N GLY A 154 -6.96 16.25 -16.68
CA GLY A 154 -7.28 14.94 -17.22
C GLY A 154 -7.29 13.83 -16.15
N SER A 155 -6.40 12.84 -16.31
CA SER A 155 -6.14 11.75 -15.35
C SER A 155 -5.09 12.10 -14.29
N GLY A 156 -4.37 13.21 -14.47
CA GLY A 156 -3.39 13.74 -13.55
C GLY A 156 -4.07 14.41 -12.37
N TRP A 157 -3.57 14.12 -11.17
CA TRP A 157 -3.95 14.77 -9.93
C TRP A 157 -2.70 15.22 -9.20
N GLY A 158 -2.81 16.34 -8.51
CA GLY A 158 -1.79 16.82 -7.61
C GLY A 158 -2.38 17.33 -6.31
N ILE A 159 -1.59 17.16 -5.25
CA ILE A 159 -1.80 17.76 -3.95
C ILE A 159 -0.66 18.75 -3.74
N GLU A 160 -1.03 19.99 -3.48
CA GLU A 160 -0.09 21.03 -3.08
C GLU A 160 -0.35 21.40 -1.61
N ARG A 161 0.68 21.35 -0.78
CA ARG A 161 0.55 21.67 0.64
C ARG A 161 0.46 23.18 0.84
N LYS A 162 -0.69 23.66 1.31
CA LYS A 162 -0.91 25.11 1.57
C LYS A 162 -0.55 25.52 2.98
N ARG A 163 -0.86 24.67 3.97
CA ARG A 163 -0.56 24.96 5.38
C ARG A 163 -0.38 23.67 6.17
N GLY A 164 0.59 23.69 7.08
CA GLY A 164 0.76 22.64 8.08
C GLY A 164 -0.26 22.70 9.21
N THR A 165 0.08 22.06 10.32
CA THR A 165 -0.61 22.25 11.59
C THR A 165 0.09 23.32 12.44
N GLY A 166 -0.47 23.61 13.60
CA GLY A 166 0.05 24.56 14.57
C GLY A 166 -0.91 24.72 15.74
N PRO A 167 -0.56 25.58 16.71
CA PRO A 167 -1.40 25.82 17.87
C PRO A 167 -2.73 26.47 17.48
N PHE A 168 -3.79 26.13 18.19
CA PHE A 168 -5.12 26.72 18.02
C PHE A 168 -5.85 26.81 19.36
N GLN A 169 -6.85 27.70 19.44
CA GLN A 169 -7.69 27.86 20.62
C GLN A 169 -8.83 26.82 20.61
N SER A 170 -9.10 26.21 21.77
CA SER A 170 -10.23 25.31 22.02
C SER A 170 -10.50 25.18 23.51
N ASP A 171 -11.56 24.47 23.89
CA ASP A 171 -11.87 24.13 25.30
C ASP A 171 -10.79 23.26 25.96
N ASP A 172 -10.01 22.53 25.17
CA ASP A 172 -8.80 21.84 25.62
C ASP A 172 -7.59 22.80 25.58
N PRO A 173 -6.99 23.18 26.72
CA PRO A 173 -5.94 24.20 26.75
C PRO A 173 -4.63 23.74 26.10
N ASP A 174 -4.38 22.44 25.97
CA ASP A 174 -3.14 21.93 25.38
C ASP A 174 -3.07 22.12 23.87
N THR A 175 -4.18 22.38 23.19
CA THR A 175 -4.17 22.66 21.73
C THR A 175 -3.45 23.95 21.40
N SER A 176 -3.38 24.90 22.35
CA SER A 176 -2.58 26.13 22.23
C SER A 176 -1.06 25.88 22.36
N ARG A 177 -0.66 24.69 22.82
CA ARG A 177 0.74 24.30 23.09
C ARG A 177 1.35 23.44 21.99
N ILE A 178 0.59 23.11 20.94
CA ILE A 178 1.10 22.33 19.80
C ILE A 178 2.25 23.10 19.14
N TRP A 179 3.45 22.53 19.18
CA TRP A 179 4.67 23.14 18.63
C TRP A 179 5.07 22.59 17.26
N TRP A 180 4.59 21.39 16.91
CA TRP A 180 4.87 20.80 15.60
C TRP A 180 4.03 21.47 14.51
N THR A 181 4.63 21.66 13.34
CA THR A 181 3.95 22.20 12.14
C THR A 181 3.89 21.18 11.01
N ASP A 182 4.75 20.17 11.07
CA ASP A 182 4.81 19.05 10.14
C ASP A 182 3.86 17.94 10.59
N VAL A 183 3.13 17.36 9.63
CA VAL A 183 2.17 16.26 9.87
C VAL A 183 2.34 15.14 8.83
N GLY A 184 3.51 15.10 8.19
CA GLY A 184 3.88 14.11 7.19
C GLY A 184 3.15 14.22 5.86
N VAL A 185 3.38 13.22 5.01
CA VAL A 185 2.93 13.14 3.60
C VAL A 185 2.25 11.80 3.33
N HIS A 186 1.17 11.81 2.54
CA HIS A 186 0.36 10.63 2.27
C HIS A 186 0.93 9.76 1.14
N GLN A 187 2.05 9.05 1.39
CA GLN A 187 2.74 8.24 0.38
C GLN A 187 1.82 7.28 -0.40
N ASN A 188 0.81 6.67 0.26
CA ASN A 188 -0.04 5.64 -0.35
C ASN A 188 -0.84 6.14 -1.55
N MET A 189 -1.02 7.45 -1.72
CA MET A 189 -1.70 8.00 -2.90
C MET A 189 -0.93 7.71 -4.20
N THR A 190 0.39 7.56 -4.10
CA THR A 190 1.27 7.27 -5.23
C THR A 190 1.41 5.77 -5.49
N PHE A 191 0.68 4.90 -4.79
CA PHE A 191 0.82 3.47 -5.01
C PHE A 191 -0.20 2.98 -6.03
N PRO A 192 0.23 2.30 -7.11
CA PRO A 192 -0.71 1.65 -8.00
C PRO A 192 -1.49 0.53 -7.30
N VAL A 193 -2.59 0.12 -7.91
CA VAL A 193 -3.35 -1.06 -7.48
C VAL A 193 -2.60 -2.32 -7.95
N GLN A 194 -2.03 -3.06 -7.00
CA GLN A 194 -1.18 -4.23 -7.24
C GLN A 194 -1.69 -5.43 -6.43
N PRO A 195 -2.78 -6.08 -6.84
CA PRO A 195 -3.33 -7.22 -6.12
C PRO A 195 -2.49 -8.48 -6.40
N ASP A 196 -2.01 -9.14 -5.35
CA ASP A 196 -1.40 -10.46 -5.42
C ASP A 196 -2.29 -11.40 -6.26
N PRO A 197 -1.76 -12.04 -7.32
CA PRO A 197 -2.59 -12.74 -8.31
C PRO A 197 -3.38 -13.94 -7.76
N VAL A 198 -2.99 -14.45 -6.60
CA VAL A 198 -3.60 -15.63 -5.97
C VAL A 198 -4.62 -15.22 -4.91
N SER A 199 -4.22 -14.38 -3.96
CA SER A 199 -5.05 -13.98 -2.81
C SER A 199 -5.94 -12.77 -3.09
N GLY A 200 -5.53 -11.90 -4.03
CA GLY A 200 -6.11 -10.59 -4.30
C GLY A 200 -5.76 -9.52 -3.24
N ALA A 201 -4.88 -9.82 -2.28
CA ALA A 201 -4.41 -8.85 -1.30
C ALA A 201 -3.44 -7.84 -1.95
N HIS A 202 -3.40 -6.59 -1.51
CA HIS A 202 -2.50 -5.60 -2.10
C HIS A 202 -1.03 -5.88 -1.73
N CYS A 203 -0.15 -5.88 -2.73
CA CYS A 203 1.30 -5.93 -2.60
C CYS A 203 1.87 -4.53 -2.29
N TRP A 204 1.99 -4.21 -0.99
CA TRP A 204 2.25 -2.85 -0.52
C TRP A 204 3.64 -2.27 -0.83
N HIS A 205 4.68 -3.10 -0.85
CA HIS A 205 6.04 -2.62 -1.14
C HIS A 205 6.15 -2.14 -2.58
N GLN A 206 6.86 -1.04 -2.80
CA GLN A 206 6.94 -0.41 -4.12
C GLN A 206 8.38 -0.42 -4.64
N ALA A 207 8.54 -0.59 -5.94
CA ALA A 207 9.77 -0.23 -6.62
C ALA A 207 9.74 1.29 -6.83
N VAL A 208 10.74 2.00 -6.31
CA VAL A 208 10.78 3.47 -6.36
C VAL A 208 12.11 3.99 -6.85
N ARG A 209 12.11 5.18 -7.44
CA ARG A 209 13.32 5.98 -7.65
C ARG A 209 13.35 7.10 -6.63
N VAL A 210 14.51 7.33 -6.03
CA VAL A 210 14.70 8.42 -5.08
C VAL A 210 15.72 9.38 -5.67
N THR A 211 15.30 10.62 -5.86
CA THR A 211 16.15 11.71 -6.37
C THR A 211 16.08 12.89 -5.41
N LYS A 212 17.09 13.77 -5.46
CA LYS A 212 16.95 15.09 -4.86
C LYS A 212 15.73 15.80 -5.45
N ALA A 213 14.98 16.50 -4.62
CA ALA A 213 13.83 17.27 -5.07
C ALA A 213 14.28 18.37 -6.06
N GLY A 214 13.50 18.58 -7.12
CA GLY A 214 13.76 19.60 -8.14
C GLY A 214 13.39 21.01 -7.66
N ALA A 215 13.78 22.03 -8.42
CA ALA A 215 13.51 23.43 -8.07
C ALA A 215 12.00 23.78 -7.98
N GLY A 216 11.15 23.01 -8.67
CA GLY A 216 9.69 23.16 -8.62
C GLY A 216 8.99 22.30 -7.57
N ASP A 217 9.72 21.44 -6.86
CA ASP A 217 9.15 20.55 -5.86
C ASP A 217 9.06 21.26 -4.49
N SER A 218 7.90 21.12 -3.83
CA SER A 218 7.70 21.58 -2.46
C SER A 218 7.42 20.41 -1.52
N TYR A 219 7.80 20.56 -0.26
CA TYR A 219 7.56 19.52 0.75
C TYR A 219 6.06 19.21 0.89
N GLY A 220 5.70 17.94 0.74
CA GLY A 220 4.33 17.46 0.81
C GLY A 220 3.59 17.46 -0.52
N ASP A 221 4.24 17.84 -1.61
CA ASP A 221 3.69 17.67 -2.94
C ASP A 221 3.49 16.19 -3.25
N ILE A 222 2.36 15.89 -3.88
CA ILE A 222 2.02 14.57 -4.40
C ILE A 222 1.49 14.78 -5.81
N VAL A 223 1.99 14.02 -6.79
CA VAL A 223 1.49 14.03 -8.16
C VAL A 223 1.22 12.58 -8.57
N VAL A 224 0.05 12.30 -9.14
CA VAL A 224 -0.36 10.95 -9.53
C VAL A 224 -1.16 10.96 -10.82
N ASP A 225 -1.12 9.86 -11.56
CA ASP A 225 -1.90 9.63 -12.77
C ASP A 225 -2.78 8.39 -12.60
N THR A 226 -4.10 8.60 -12.59
CA THR A 226 -5.05 7.51 -12.39
C THR A 226 -5.12 6.55 -13.58
N ALA A 227 -4.78 7.00 -14.79
CA ALA A 227 -4.73 6.14 -15.97
C ALA A 227 -3.59 5.12 -15.82
N LYS A 228 -2.39 5.55 -15.39
CA LYS A 228 -1.26 4.65 -15.09
C LYS A 228 -1.57 3.65 -13.96
N SER A 229 -2.36 4.07 -12.97
CA SER A 229 -2.84 3.16 -11.92
C SER A 229 -3.74 2.07 -12.50
N ARG A 230 -4.66 2.44 -13.40
CA ARG A 230 -5.53 1.48 -14.10
C ARG A 230 -4.76 0.55 -15.03
N GLU A 231 -3.76 1.05 -15.76
CA GLU A 231 -2.86 0.23 -16.58
C GLU A 231 -2.07 -0.77 -15.73
N THR A 232 -1.56 -0.33 -14.58
CA THR A 232 -0.87 -1.23 -13.65
C THR A 232 -1.80 -2.30 -13.12
N PHE A 233 -3.03 -1.95 -12.73
CA PHE A 233 -4.03 -2.93 -12.35
C PHE A 233 -4.28 -3.97 -13.44
N ARG A 234 -4.43 -3.56 -14.70
CA ARG A 234 -4.63 -4.49 -15.83
C ARG A 234 -3.45 -5.44 -16.02
N ARG A 235 -2.21 -4.95 -15.95
CA ARG A 235 -1.00 -5.79 -15.98
C ARG A 235 -0.96 -6.81 -14.85
N TRP A 236 -1.41 -6.46 -13.64
CA TRP A 236 -1.49 -7.40 -12.53
C TRP A 236 -2.64 -8.39 -12.68
N LEU A 237 -3.76 -7.97 -13.27
CA LEU A 237 -4.88 -8.86 -13.59
C LEU A 237 -4.47 -9.94 -14.60
N GLU A 238 -3.59 -9.63 -15.55
CA GLU A 238 -3.03 -10.60 -16.51
C GLU A 238 -2.21 -11.71 -15.84
N LEU A 239 -1.71 -11.50 -14.62
CA LEU A 239 -1.02 -12.53 -13.84
C LEU A 239 -1.97 -13.52 -13.18
N THR A 240 -3.28 -13.24 -13.16
CA THR A 240 -4.28 -14.08 -12.49
C THR A 240 -4.69 -15.26 -13.37
N ARG A 241 -5.26 -16.29 -12.73
CA ARG A 241 -5.90 -17.43 -13.41
C ARG A 241 -7.40 -17.22 -13.45
N SER A 242 -8.00 -17.32 -14.63
CA SER A 242 -9.44 -17.10 -14.79
C SER A 242 -10.24 -18.13 -13.98
N ALA A 243 -11.17 -17.64 -13.17
CA ALA A 243 -12.09 -18.51 -12.43
C ALA A 243 -13.05 -19.28 -13.37
N THR A 244 -13.33 -18.79 -14.59
CA THR A 244 -14.16 -19.56 -15.55
C THR A 244 -13.44 -20.81 -16.08
N GLN A 245 -12.11 -20.83 -16.04
CA GLN A 245 -11.29 -21.91 -16.58
C GLN A 245 -10.69 -22.80 -15.49
N HIS A 246 -10.35 -22.21 -14.34
CA HIS A 246 -9.60 -22.88 -13.27
C HIS A 246 -10.38 -23.09 -11.98
N SER A 247 -11.60 -22.57 -11.86
CA SER A 247 -12.43 -22.87 -10.69
C SER A 247 -12.98 -24.29 -10.78
N PRO A 248 -12.71 -25.18 -9.81
CA PRO A 248 -13.21 -26.55 -9.83
C PRO A 248 -14.72 -26.65 -9.61
N ASP A 249 -15.36 -25.60 -9.08
CA ASP A 249 -16.79 -25.59 -8.74
C ASP A 249 -17.56 -24.42 -9.39
N GLY A 250 -16.93 -23.70 -10.33
CA GLY A 250 -17.54 -22.56 -11.02
C GLY A 250 -17.79 -21.34 -10.13
N THR A 251 -17.19 -21.27 -8.93
CA THR A 251 -17.25 -20.10 -8.07
C THR A 251 -15.99 -19.24 -8.17
N ARG A 252 -16.06 -17.99 -7.70
CA ARG A 252 -14.96 -17.02 -7.73
C ARG A 252 -13.80 -17.35 -6.78
N ARG A 253 -14.06 -18.18 -5.76
CA ARG A 253 -13.11 -18.57 -4.71
C ARG A 253 -13.73 -19.66 -3.81
N PRO A 254 -12.92 -20.43 -3.07
CA PRO A 254 -13.44 -21.45 -2.16
C PRO A 254 -14.33 -20.86 -1.05
N PHE A 255 -15.54 -21.40 -0.87
CA PHE A 255 -16.47 -20.93 0.17
C PHE A 255 -16.00 -21.24 1.59
N TRP A 256 -15.29 -22.35 1.77
CA TRP A 256 -14.83 -22.80 3.09
C TRP A 256 -13.76 -21.87 3.70
N LEU A 257 -13.05 -21.11 2.86
CA LEU A 257 -11.99 -20.19 3.30
C LEU A 257 -12.55 -19.12 4.25
N LEU A 258 -11.87 -18.90 5.37
CA LEU A 258 -12.28 -17.92 6.38
C LEU A 258 -12.15 -16.50 5.83
N ARG A 259 -13.15 -15.65 6.08
CA ARG A 259 -13.11 -14.22 5.75
C ARG A 259 -13.82 -13.40 6.82
N PRO A 260 -13.24 -12.25 7.22
CA PRO A 260 -13.99 -11.20 7.88
C PRO A 260 -15.14 -10.77 6.97
N VAL A 261 -16.35 -10.64 7.54
CA VAL A 261 -17.56 -10.22 6.79
C VAL A 261 -17.78 -11.09 5.54
N ARG A 262 -17.88 -12.42 5.74
CA ARG A 262 -18.10 -13.39 4.66
C ARG A 262 -19.36 -13.01 3.86
N PRO A 263 -19.27 -12.83 2.54
CA PRO A 263 -20.44 -12.57 1.70
C PRO A 263 -21.43 -13.75 1.68
N GLU A 264 -22.67 -13.48 1.29
CA GLU A 264 -23.66 -14.53 0.97
C GLU A 264 -23.18 -15.41 -0.19
N ARG A 265 -23.72 -16.63 -0.30
CA ARG A 265 -23.24 -17.65 -1.25
C ARG A 265 -23.36 -17.20 -2.71
N GLU A 266 -24.38 -16.41 -3.01
CA GLU A 266 -24.70 -15.87 -4.33
C GLU A 266 -23.55 -14.99 -4.85
N ALA A 267 -22.87 -14.24 -3.98
CA ALA A 267 -21.74 -13.38 -4.35
C ALA A 267 -20.50 -14.16 -4.80
N PHE A 268 -20.45 -15.47 -4.56
CA PHE A 268 -19.37 -16.34 -5.02
C PHE A 268 -19.62 -16.85 -6.45
N ARG A 269 -20.84 -16.74 -7.00
CA ARG A 269 -21.14 -17.18 -8.36
C ARG A 269 -20.41 -16.31 -9.38
N LEU A 270 -19.96 -16.94 -10.46
CA LEU A 270 -19.51 -16.22 -11.64
C LEU A 270 -20.71 -15.57 -12.34
N PRO A 271 -20.53 -14.44 -13.04
CA PRO A 271 -21.60 -13.89 -13.87
C PRO A 271 -22.02 -14.93 -14.91
N ALA A 272 -23.30 -14.96 -15.27
CA ALA A 272 -23.72 -15.72 -16.45
C ALA A 272 -22.91 -15.23 -17.66
N GLU A 273 -22.39 -16.15 -18.47
CA GLU A 273 -21.65 -15.79 -19.68
C GLU A 273 -22.52 -14.86 -20.53
N ALA A 274 -22.04 -13.65 -20.79
CA ALA A 274 -22.63 -12.83 -21.83
C ALA A 274 -22.38 -13.57 -23.15
N GLY A 275 -23.41 -14.23 -23.68
CA GLY A 275 -23.31 -14.96 -24.93
C GLY A 275 -22.67 -14.10 -26.01
N ASN A 276 -21.77 -14.70 -26.79
CA ASN A 276 -21.08 -14.09 -27.94
C ASN A 276 -21.96 -13.09 -28.70
N GLY A 277 -21.81 -11.81 -28.39
CA GLY A 277 -22.33 -10.69 -29.14
C GLY A 277 -21.20 -9.69 -29.26
N GLY A 278 -20.61 -9.57 -30.45
CA GLY A 278 -19.55 -8.61 -30.72
C GLY A 278 -19.98 -7.21 -30.30
N GLY A 279 -19.31 -6.68 -29.27
CA GLY A 279 -19.55 -5.35 -28.74
C GLY A 279 -18.34 -4.92 -27.95
N THR A 280 -17.55 -4.03 -28.55
CA THR A 280 -16.44 -3.32 -27.93
C THR A 280 -16.82 -2.77 -26.56
N VAL A 281 -16.13 -3.20 -25.50
CA VAL A 281 -16.28 -2.63 -24.16
C VAL A 281 -15.49 -1.32 -24.12
N ALA A 282 -16.17 -0.23 -24.47
CA ALA A 282 -15.85 1.10 -24.03
C ALA A 282 -16.64 1.39 -22.73
N ASP A 283 -15.97 2.07 -21.80
CA ASP A 283 -16.49 2.69 -20.57
C ASP A 283 -17.01 1.81 -19.42
N MET A 284 -16.11 1.61 -18.44
CA MET A 284 -16.36 1.79 -16.98
C MET A 284 -15.03 1.93 -16.22
#